data_AF-A0A6N7PQR7-F1
#
_entry.id   AF-A0A6N7PQR7-F1
#
_cell.length_a   1.000
_cell.length_b   1.000
_cell.length_c   1.000
_cell.angle_alpha   90.00
_cell.angle_beta   90.00
_cell.angle_gamma   90.00
#
_symmetry.space_group_name_H-M   'P 1'
#
loop_
_entity.id
_entity.type
_entity.pdbx_description
1 polymer ?
#
loop_
_entity_poly.entity_id
_entity_poly.type
_entity_poly.pdbx_seq_one_letter_code
_entity_poly.pdbx_strand_id
1 'polypeptide(L)'
;MHARALAALALLGLAAACGARSALFAPEAERGDPFCGDGLVDPGEACDDHNDVATDACVPGCLFARCGDGIVRAFVEACDDGNLVSGDGCTASCALLSCGNGIVEPGEVCDDGNGVDTDDCPSRCLPAICGDGFVHAGLEACDGGAANADSPAFLLLQGALARPVLPITRPMPLVSFYDYGSASAHTGFEELGASKLFLYRDLAPGGLLGLVTVHGVDKNTSGQEQPPARVQMGFLGLPEGTFVAVVDDGKGEFSLLDPATAQGDWTFDNNTDGAALSGLPSPGAWVVDVVPGFLQGIERWEWVDGSGEKNVLDRTTTARIVALGAPSVCRLDCTIPRCGDGILDAGEVCDDGNVVSFDGCAADCRSTN
;
A
#
# COMPACT_ATOMS: atom_id res chain seq x y z
N MET A 1 -20.85 43.74 -63.69
CA MET A 1 -21.69 44.11 -64.86
C MET A 1 -21.27 43.16 -65.97
N HIS A 2 -22.05 42.25 -66.57
CA HIS A 2 -23.48 42.05 -66.80
C HIS A 2 -23.76 40.53 -66.66
N ALA A 3 -24.78 40.04 -65.95
CA ALA A 3 -26.21 40.06 -66.27
C ALA A 3 -26.55 39.42 -67.63
N ARG A 4 -27.14 38.22 -67.63
CA ARG A 4 -28.58 37.98 -67.92
C ARG A 4 -28.87 36.51 -68.23
N ALA A 5 -29.83 35.97 -67.50
CA ALA A 5 -30.65 34.82 -67.88
C ALA A 5 -31.51 35.15 -69.12
N LEU A 6 -31.92 34.12 -69.86
CA LEU A 6 -33.16 34.12 -70.65
C LEU A 6 -33.60 32.68 -70.92
N ALA A 7 -34.80 32.37 -70.42
CA ALA A 7 -35.58 31.17 -70.67
C ALA A 7 -36.25 31.22 -72.06
N ALA A 8 -36.61 30.06 -72.61
CA ALA A 8 -37.69 29.97 -73.59
C ALA A 8 -38.38 28.59 -73.54
N LEU A 9 -39.67 28.64 -73.20
CA LEU A 9 -40.71 27.61 -73.33
C LEU A 9 -40.88 27.13 -74.77
N ALA A 10 -41.28 25.87 -74.94
CA ALA A 10 -42.25 25.48 -75.97
C ALA A 10 -43.06 24.25 -75.53
N LEU A 11 -44.39 24.39 -75.58
CA LEU A 11 -45.43 23.45 -75.21
C LEU A 11 -45.98 22.71 -76.45
N LEU A 12 -46.49 21.50 -76.18
CA LEU A 12 -47.62 20.81 -76.83
C LEU A 12 -47.51 20.29 -78.28
N GLY A 13 -47.71 18.96 -78.42
CA GLY A 13 -48.83 18.51 -79.25
C GLY A 13 -48.66 17.21 -80.07
N LEU A 14 -49.53 16.27 -79.73
CA LEU A 14 -50.17 15.22 -80.56
C LEU A 14 -49.54 13.83 -80.71
N ALA A 15 -50.42 12.89 -80.38
CA ALA A 15 -50.32 11.45 -80.44
C ALA A 15 -50.18 10.89 -81.87
N ALA A 16 -49.41 9.81 -81.97
CA ALA A 16 -49.65 8.75 -82.94
C ALA A 16 -49.30 7.41 -82.29
N ALA A 17 -50.31 6.69 -81.83
CA ALA A 17 -50.18 5.28 -81.51
C ALA A 17 -50.25 4.48 -82.83
N CYS A 18 -49.27 3.62 -83.07
CA CYS A 18 -49.45 2.46 -83.95
C CYS A 18 -48.38 1.40 -83.68
N GLY A 19 -48.81 0.16 -83.48
CA GLY A 19 -48.08 -1.01 -83.99
C GLY A 19 -47.13 -1.69 -83.02
N ALA A 20 -47.66 -2.72 -82.36
CA ALA A 20 -46.92 -3.68 -81.56
C ALA A 20 -45.92 -4.55 -82.36
N ARG A 21 -45.03 -5.17 -81.58
CA ARG A 21 -44.22 -6.39 -81.82
C ARG A 21 -42.81 -6.19 -82.39
N SER A 22 -41.86 -6.18 -81.47
CA SER A 22 -40.71 -7.09 -81.56
C SER A 22 -40.40 -7.56 -80.14
N ALA A 23 -40.60 -8.85 -79.91
CA ALA A 23 -40.28 -9.50 -78.64
C ALA A 23 -38.78 -9.35 -78.40
N LEU A 24 -38.43 -8.56 -77.40
CA LEU A 24 -37.17 -8.65 -76.68
C LEU A 24 -37.19 -10.01 -75.96
N PHE A 25 -36.67 -11.06 -76.61
CA PHE A 25 -36.09 -12.15 -75.86
C PHE A 25 -34.71 -11.67 -75.43
N ALA A 26 -34.66 -11.03 -74.26
CA ALA A 26 -33.43 -11.05 -73.48
C ALA A 26 -33.14 -12.52 -73.16
N PRO A 27 -31.90 -13.01 -73.31
CA PRO A 27 -31.57 -14.34 -72.82
C PRO A 27 -31.86 -14.33 -71.32
N GLU A 28 -32.52 -15.38 -70.82
CA GLU A 28 -32.52 -15.62 -69.38
C GLU A 28 -31.07 -15.51 -68.90
N ALA A 29 -30.82 -14.60 -67.95
CA ALA A 29 -29.56 -14.59 -67.24
C ALA A 29 -29.39 -16.00 -66.69
N GLU A 30 -28.33 -16.69 -67.10
CA GLU A 30 -27.80 -17.88 -66.44
C GLU A 30 -27.77 -17.54 -64.95
N ARG A 31 -28.75 -18.06 -64.18
CA ARG A 31 -28.72 -17.95 -62.73
C ARG A 31 -27.44 -18.68 -62.33
N GLY A 32 -26.48 -17.94 -61.76
CA GLY A 32 -25.25 -18.54 -61.26
C GLY A 32 -25.59 -19.71 -60.35
N ASP A 33 -24.70 -20.69 -60.25
CA ASP A 33 -24.90 -21.85 -59.37
C ASP A 33 -25.34 -21.36 -57.97
N PRO A 34 -26.43 -21.89 -57.40
CA PRO A 34 -26.96 -21.42 -56.12
C PRO A 34 -25.87 -21.33 -55.06
N PHE A 35 -25.66 -20.16 -54.48
CA PHE A 35 -24.67 -19.95 -53.44
C PHE A 35 -25.18 -18.93 -52.42
N CYS A 36 -24.79 -19.17 -51.16
CA CYS A 36 -25.18 -18.32 -50.05
C CYS A 36 -24.59 -16.92 -50.18
N GLY A 37 -25.44 -15.90 -50.16
CA GLY A 37 -25.08 -14.49 -50.26
C GLY A 37 -25.36 -13.87 -51.63
N ASP A 38 -26.15 -14.50 -52.49
CA ASP A 38 -26.49 -13.98 -53.83
C ASP A 38 -27.71 -13.03 -53.83
N GLY A 39 -28.39 -12.91 -52.69
CA GLY A 39 -29.58 -12.08 -52.48
C GLY A 39 -30.90 -12.82 -52.67
N LEU A 40 -30.88 -14.14 -52.90
CA LEU A 40 -32.06 -14.97 -53.14
C LEU A 40 -32.00 -16.22 -52.25
N VAL A 41 -33.08 -16.48 -51.51
CA VAL A 41 -33.21 -17.75 -50.78
C VAL A 41 -33.62 -18.85 -51.77
N ASP A 42 -32.65 -19.64 -52.21
CA ASP A 42 -32.84 -20.72 -53.17
C ASP A 42 -33.32 -22.04 -52.50
N PRO A 43 -33.83 -23.03 -53.27
CA PRO A 43 -34.30 -24.29 -52.71
C PRO A 43 -33.20 -25.08 -51.98
N GLY A 44 -33.31 -25.18 -50.66
CA GLY A 44 -32.33 -25.84 -49.79
C GLY A 44 -31.65 -24.89 -48.79
N GLU A 45 -31.82 -23.59 -48.99
CA GLU A 45 -31.30 -22.55 -48.10
C GLU A 45 -32.35 -22.16 -47.04
N ALA A 46 -31.89 -21.90 -45.81
CA ALA A 46 -32.75 -21.38 -44.75
C ALA A 46 -32.78 -19.84 -44.73
N CYS A 47 -31.71 -19.19 -45.19
CA CYS A 47 -31.54 -17.74 -45.25
C CYS A 47 -30.61 -17.36 -46.42
N ASP A 48 -30.63 -16.08 -46.78
CA ASP A 48 -29.64 -15.40 -47.62
C ASP A 48 -29.65 -13.91 -47.21
N ASP A 49 -28.49 -13.32 -46.94
CA ASP A 49 -28.33 -11.91 -46.58
C ASP A 49 -27.37 -11.15 -47.51
N HIS A 50 -27.28 -11.62 -48.75
CA HIS A 50 -26.62 -10.93 -49.86
C HIS A 50 -25.11 -10.68 -49.67
N ASN A 51 -24.46 -11.45 -48.80
CA ASN A 51 -23.02 -11.39 -48.59
C ASN A 51 -22.46 -12.74 -48.05
N ASP A 52 -21.14 -12.87 -47.92
CA ASP A 52 -20.44 -14.08 -47.47
C ASP A 52 -19.84 -13.96 -46.05
N VAL A 53 -20.31 -13.00 -45.25
CA VAL A 53 -19.81 -12.71 -43.90
C VAL A 53 -20.44 -13.68 -42.91
N ALA A 54 -19.62 -14.54 -42.31
CA ALA A 54 -20.13 -15.55 -41.37
C ALA A 54 -20.70 -14.98 -40.05
N THR A 55 -20.43 -13.72 -39.70
CA THR A 55 -20.73 -13.15 -38.38
C THR A 55 -22.03 -12.34 -38.32
N ASP A 56 -22.92 -12.44 -39.31
CA ASP A 56 -24.21 -11.74 -39.33
C ASP A 56 -25.39 -12.72 -39.24
N ALA A 57 -26.47 -12.50 -39.99
CA ALA A 57 -27.70 -13.26 -39.79
C ALA A 57 -27.66 -14.65 -40.46
N CYS A 58 -26.82 -14.83 -41.49
CA CYS A 58 -26.73 -16.05 -42.28
C CYS A 58 -25.27 -16.58 -42.32
N VAL A 59 -25.04 -17.73 -41.69
CA VAL A 59 -23.71 -18.35 -41.61
C VAL A 59 -23.39 -19.20 -42.84
N PRO A 60 -22.12 -19.59 -43.08
CA PRO A 60 -21.74 -20.43 -44.21
C PRO A 60 -22.57 -21.72 -44.26
N GLY A 61 -23.12 -22.01 -45.45
CA GLY A 61 -24.07 -23.12 -45.64
C GLY A 61 -25.54 -22.71 -45.59
N CYS A 62 -25.84 -21.40 -45.58
CA CYS A 62 -27.19 -20.85 -45.66
C CYS A 62 -28.10 -21.29 -44.53
N LEU A 63 -27.55 -21.22 -43.32
CA LEU A 63 -28.24 -21.48 -42.06
C LEU A 63 -28.33 -20.18 -41.26
N PHE A 64 -29.43 -20.01 -40.53
CA PHE A 64 -29.54 -18.89 -39.59
C PHE A 64 -28.47 -19.02 -38.51
N ALA A 65 -27.77 -17.92 -38.25
CA ALA A 65 -26.85 -17.80 -37.11
C ALA A 65 -27.57 -18.09 -35.80
N ARG A 66 -26.96 -18.93 -34.96
CA ARG A 66 -27.50 -19.38 -33.68
C ARG A 66 -26.37 -19.55 -32.67
N CYS A 67 -26.60 -19.07 -31.46
CA CYS A 67 -25.80 -19.46 -30.32
C CYS A 67 -25.52 -20.98 -30.27
N GLY A 68 -24.24 -21.31 -30.09
CA GLY A 68 -23.70 -22.66 -30.08
C GLY A 68 -23.38 -23.23 -31.46
N ASP A 69 -23.32 -22.42 -32.51
CA ASP A 69 -22.93 -22.86 -33.86
C ASP A 69 -21.42 -22.71 -34.14
N GLY A 70 -20.67 -22.17 -33.18
CA GLY A 70 -19.24 -21.95 -33.24
C GLY A 70 -18.84 -20.64 -33.90
N ILE A 71 -19.80 -19.76 -34.22
CA ILE A 71 -19.58 -18.49 -34.91
C ILE A 71 -20.23 -17.35 -34.12
N VAL A 72 -19.42 -16.42 -33.61
CA VAL A 72 -19.93 -15.27 -32.87
C VAL A 72 -20.67 -14.31 -33.81
N ARG A 73 -21.99 -14.15 -33.61
CA ARG A 73 -22.76 -13.15 -34.34
C ARG A 73 -22.46 -11.73 -33.84
N ALA A 74 -21.88 -10.92 -34.71
CA ALA A 74 -21.47 -9.56 -34.42
C ALA A 74 -22.63 -8.72 -33.88
N PHE A 75 -22.37 -8.02 -32.77
CA PHE A 75 -23.31 -7.13 -32.07
C PHE A 75 -24.55 -7.81 -31.48
N VAL A 76 -24.64 -9.15 -31.50
CA VAL A 76 -25.74 -9.88 -30.87
C VAL A 76 -25.26 -10.86 -29.81
N GLU A 77 -24.14 -11.53 -30.07
CA GLU A 77 -23.54 -12.50 -29.17
C GLU A 77 -22.20 -11.95 -28.67
N ALA A 78 -21.91 -12.19 -27.39
CA ALA A 78 -20.65 -11.76 -26.79
C ALA A 78 -19.57 -12.85 -26.87
N CYS A 79 -19.97 -14.11 -26.99
CA CYS A 79 -19.15 -15.29 -27.23
C CYS A 79 -19.97 -16.39 -27.94
N ASP A 80 -19.31 -17.43 -28.43
CA ASP A 80 -19.89 -18.69 -28.91
C ASP A 80 -18.80 -19.77 -28.80
N ASP A 81 -19.07 -20.84 -28.05
CA ASP A 81 -18.13 -21.95 -27.82
C ASP A 81 -18.52 -23.24 -28.57
N GLY A 82 -19.46 -23.12 -29.52
CA GLY A 82 -19.87 -24.21 -30.40
C GLY A 82 -20.85 -25.20 -29.79
N ASN A 83 -21.44 -24.89 -28.64
CA ASN A 83 -22.58 -25.64 -28.12
C ASN A 83 -23.49 -24.79 -27.18
N LEU A 84 -24.48 -25.40 -26.54
CA LEU A 84 -25.45 -24.73 -25.65
C LEU A 84 -25.33 -25.19 -24.20
N VAL A 85 -24.21 -25.79 -23.82
CA VAL A 85 -23.86 -26.09 -22.44
C VAL A 85 -23.34 -24.79 -21.84
N SER A 86 -23.79 -24.46 -20.63
CA SER A 86 -23.21 -23.33 -19.90
C SER A 86 -21.98 -23.79 -19.13
N GLY A 87 -20.99 -22.92 -19.01
CA GLY A 87 -19.79 -23.20 -18.22
C GLY A 87 -18.77 -24.08 -18.94
N ASP A 88 -18.62 -23.97 -20.26
CA ASP A 88 -17.48 -24.51 -21.02
C ASP A 88 -16.85 -23.50 -21.99
N GLY A 89 -17.23 -22.22 -21.89
CA GLY A 89 -16.63 -21.11 -22.64
C GLY A 89 -17.58 -19.94 -22.84
N CYS A 90 -18.87 -20.23 -22.96
CA CYS A 90 -19.94 -19.28 -23.11
C CYS A 90 -21.19 -19.76 -22.34
N THR A 91 -22.14 -18.86 -22.07
CA THR A 91 -23.44 -19.30 -21.54
C THR A 91 -24.31 -19.86 -22.67
N ALA A 92 -25.32 -20.68 -22.35
CA ALA A 92 -26.31 -21.17 -23.33
C ALA A 92 -27.12 -20.07 -24.06
N SER A 93 -26.95 -18.80 -23.67
CA SER A 93 -27.53 -17.61 -24.31
C SER A 93 -26.50 -16.74 -25.04
N CYS A 94 -25.28 -17.25 -25.22
CA CYS A 94 -24.17 -16.56 -25.87
C CYS A 94 -23.77 -15.23 -25.23
N ALA A 95 -23.98 -15.14 -23.91
CA ALA A 95 -23.41 -14.12 -23.05
C ALA A 95 -22.09 -14.63 -22.45
N LEU A 96 -21.17 -13.70 -22.18
CA LEU A 96 -19.93 -14.01 -21.48
C LEU A 96 -20.21 -14.58 -20.10
N LEU A 97 -19.30 -15.44 -19.67
CA LEU A 97 -19.20 -15.93 -18.30
C LEU A 97 -19.15 -14.73 -17.33
N SER A 98 -19.88 -14.80 -16.23
CA SER A 98 -20.00 -13.69 -15.28
C SER A 98 -20.22 -14.20 -13.87
N CYS A 99 -19.33 -13.76 -12.98
CA CYS A 99 -19.44 -13.99 -11.56
C CYS A 99 -20.76 -13.46 -10.98
N GLY A 100 -21.35 -14.23 -10.07
CA GLY A 100 -22.58 -13.91 -9.36
C GLY A 100 -23.85 -14.40 -10.05
N ASN A 101 -23.75 -15.35 -10.99
CA ASN A 101 -24.88 -15.88 -11.74
C ASN A 101 -25.45 -17.19 -11.15
N GLY A 102 -24.80 -17.75 -10.14
CA GLY A 102 -25.16 -18.96 -9.39
C GLY A 102 -24.56 -20.23 -9.97
N ILE A 103 -23.66 -20.14 -10.95
CA ILE A 103 -23.02 -21.25 -11.64
C ILE A 103 -21.52 -21.02 -11.58
N VAL A 104 -20.77 -21.98 -11.02
CA VAL A 104 -19.31 -21.93 -11.04
C VAL A 104 -18.81 -22.37 -12.42
N GLU A 105 -18.30 -21.41 -13.18
CA GLU A 105 -17.82 -21.61 -14.55
C GLU A 105 -16.30 -21.90 -14.59
N PRO A 106 -15.73 -22.49 -15.66
CA PRO A 106 -14.30 -22.76 -15.75
C PRO A 106 -13.48 -21.48 -15.65
N GLY A 107 -12.66 -21.40 -14.60
CA GLY A 107 -11.87 -20.21 -14.27
C GLY A 107 -12.34 -19.50 -13.00
N GLU A 108 -13.55 -19.81 -12.53
CA GLU A 108 -14.07 -19.36 -11.25
C GLU A 108 -13.74 -20.37 -10.14
N VAL A 109 -13.48 -19.87 -8.93
CA VAL A 109 -13.26 -20.70 -7.74
C VAL A 109 -14.53 -20.81 -6.89
N CYS A 110 -15.39 -19.81 -6.97
CA CYS A 110 -16.69 -19.72 -6.31
C CYS A 110 -17.65 -18.90 -7.19
N ASP A 111 -18.96 -19.06 -6.96
CA ASP A 111 -20.03 -18.18 -7.42
C ASP A 111 -21.22 -18.41 -6.47
N ASP A 112 -21.72 -17.34 -5.85
CA ASP A 112 -22.80 -17.40 -4.86
C ASP A 112 -24.15 -16.85 -5.35
N GLY A 113 -24.24 -16.55 -6.65
CA GLY A 113 -25.46 -16.06 -7.29
C GLY A 113 -25.79 -14.60 -6.99
N ASN A 114 -24.84 -13.80 -6.51
CA ASN A 114 -25.05 -12.37 -6.35
C ASN A 114 -23.76 -11.54 -6.62
N GLY A 115 -23.86 -10.21 -6.56
CA GLY A 115 -22.75 -9.29 -6.81
C GLY A 115 -22.30 -8.52 -5.57
N VAL A 116 -22.44 -9.10 -4.38
CA VAL A 116 -22.07 -8.50 -3.10
C VAL A 116 -20.64 -8.91 -2.78
N ASP A 117 -19.74 -7.93 -2.70
CA ASP A 117 -18.33 -8.23 -2.47
C ASP A 117 -17.97 -8.54 -1.01
N THR A 118 -18.93 -8.43 -0.08
CA THR A 118 -18.69 -8.54 1.36
C THR A 118 -19.09 -9.89 1.94
N ASP A 119 -19.28 -10.92 1.12
CA ASP A 119 -19.62 -12.27 1.55
C ASP A 119 -18.55 -13.28 1.11
N ASP A 120 -18.88 -14.57 1.14
CA ASP A 120 -17.93 -15.65 0.87
C ASP A 120 -17.39 -15.63 -0.57
N CYS A 121 -18.11 -15.04 -1.53
CA CYS A 121 -17.71 -15.00 -2.93
C CYS A 121 -17.92 -13.63 -3.58
N PRO A 122 -16.91 -12.74 -3.47
CA PRO A 122 -16.94 -11.45 -4.14
C PRO A 122 -17.04 -11.58 -5.66
N SER A 123 -17.45 -10.49 -6.34
CA SER A 123 -17.69 -10.41 -7.79
C SER A 123 -16.48 -10.69 -8.70
N ARG A 124 -15.31 -10.97 -8.11
CA ARG A 124 -14.09 -11.44 -8.79
C ARG A 124 -13.96 -12.97 -8.83
N CYS A 125 -14.92 -13.72 -8.26
CA CYS A 125 -14.99 -15.19 -8.29
C CYS A 125 -13.76 -15.90 -7.71
N LEU A 126 -13.17 -15.25 -6.71
CA LEU A 126 -12.16 -15.81 -5.82
C LEU A 126 -12.73 -15.76 -4.40
N PRO A 127 -12.45 -16.74 -3.53
CA PRO A 127 -12.92 -16.71 -2.16
C PRO A 127 -12.51 -15.39 -1.48
N ALA A 128 -13.42 -14.82 -0.69
CA ALA A 128 -13.08 -13.71 0.17
C ALA A 128 -11.96 -14.10 1.13
N ILE A 129 -10.91 -13.29 1.16
CA ILE A 129 -9.77 -13.46 2.04
C ILE A 129 -9.33 -12.10 2.56
N CYS A 130 -8.83 -12.08 3.78
CA CYS A 130 -8.22 -10.89 4.33
C CYS A 130 -7.07 -10.37 3.43
N GLY A 131 -7.10 -9.08 3.15
CA GLY A 131 -6.19 -8.35 2.28
C GLY A 131 -6.62 -8.34 0.81
N ASP A 132 -7.86 -8.68 0.49
CA ASP A 132 -8.34 -8.68 -0.90
C ASP A 132 -9.02 -7.39 -1.37
N GLY A 133 -9.21 -6.43 -0.48
CA GLY A 133 -9.83 -5.14 -0.75
C GLY A 133 -11.32 -5.08 -0.44
N PHE A 134 -11.93 -6.17 0.03
CA PHE A 134 -13.32 -6.22 0.44
C PHE A 134 -13.44 -6.72 1.87
N VAL A 135 -14.34 -6.11 2.64
CA VAL A 135 -14.58 -6.52 4.03
C VAL A 135 -15.56 -7.69 4.04
N HIS A 136 -15.14 -8.87 4.47
CA HIS A 136 -16.02 -10.02 4.71
C HIS A 136 -16.94 -9.76 5.92
N ALA A 137 -18.22 -9.56 5.65
CA ALA A 137 -19.20 -9.10 6.62
C ALA A 137 -19.37 -10.11 7.77
N GLY A 138 -18.98 -9.67 8.97
CA GLY A 138 -19.15 -10.45 10.20
C GLY A 138 -17.95 -11.34 10.55
N LEU A 139 -16.95 -11.47 9.67
CA LEU A 139 -15.66 -12.09 9.99
C LEU A 139 -14.56 -11.04 10.11
N GLU A 140 -14.52 -10.07 9.20
CA GLU A 140 -13.49 -9.04 9.15
C GLU A 140 -13.99 -7.73 9.75
N ALA A 141 -13.12 -7.07 10.52
CA ALA A 141 -13.42 -5.74 11.07
C ALA A 141 -13.07 -4.62 10.08
N CYS A 142 -12.15 -4.91 9.17
CA CYS A 142 -11.60 -4.00 8.18
C CYS A 142 -10.92 -4.82 7.06
N ASP A 143 -10.69 -4.19 5.91
CA ASP A 143 -9.85 -4.73 4.85
C ASP A 143 -9.29 -3.55 4.04
N GLY A 144 -7.99 -3.32 4.15
CA GLY A 144 -7.24 -2.32 3.38
C GLY A 144 -6.61 -2.90 2.11
N GLY A 145 -6.93 -4.14 1.76
CA GLY A 145 -6.27 -4.88 0.71
C GLY A 145 -4.78 -5.06 0.99
N ALA A 146 -3.97 -4.76 -0.03
CA ALA A 146 -2.51 -4.70 0.09
C ALA A 146 -1.98 -3.65 1.10
N ALA A 147 -2.84 -2.77 1.63
CA ALA A 147 -2.47 -1.80 2.65
C ALA A 147 -2.56 -2.35 4.09
N ASN A 148 -3.06 -3.57 4.30
CA ASN A 148 -3.03 -4.23 5.61
C ASN A 148 -1.58 -4.38 6.10
N ALA A 149 -1.32 -4.04 7.37
CA ALA A 149 0.03 -4.10 7.92
C ALA A 149 0.05 -4.12 9.46
N ASP A 150 1.04 -4.81 10.02
CA ASP A 150 1.35 -4.86 11.45
C ASP A 150 2.51 -3.88 11.77
N SER A 151 2.36 -2.64 11.31
CA SER A 151 3.42 -1.61 11.35
C SER A 151 3.60 -1.05 12.77
N PRO A 152 4.78 -1.22 13.41
CA PRO A 152 5.03 -0.65 14.74
C PRO A 152 5.26 0.86 14.65
N ALA A 153 5.02 1.58 15.75
CA ALA A 153 5.23 3.03 15.81
C ALA A 153 6.68 3.44 15.51
N PHE A 154 7.65 2.66 16.00
CA PHE A 154 9.07 2.91 15.79
C PHE A 154 9.83 1.65 15.36
N LEU A 155 10.72 1.82 14.40
CA LEU A 155 11.57 0.76 13.86
C LEU A 155 13.04 1.20 13.90
N LEU A 156 13.88 0.34 14.45
CA LEU A 156 15.33 0.45 14.41
C LEU A 156 15.88 -0.43 13.28
N LEU A 157 16.66 0.19 12.39
CA LEU A 157 17.27 -0.45 11.23
C LEU A 157 18.79 -0.27 11.24
N GLN A 158 19.55 -1.33 10.99
CA GLN A 158 20.99 -1.26 10.73
C GLN A 158 21.49 -2.50 9.98
N GLY A 159 21.78 -2.36 8.69
CA GLY A 159 22.16 -3.51 7.85
C GLY A 159 21.05 -4.56 7.82
N ALA A 160 21.30 -5.74 8.39
CA ALA A 160 20.31 -6.81 8.52
C ALA A 160 19.44 -6.71 9.79
N LEU A 161 19.77 -5.82 10.73
CA LEU A 161 18.95 -5.56 11.90
C LEU A 161 17.70 -4.78 11.49
N ALA A 162 16.52 -5.33 11.80
CA ALA A 162 15.23 -4.64 11.74
C ALA A 162 14.41 -5.04 12.96
N ARG A 163 14.13 -4.10 13.87
CA ARG A 163 13.48 -4.37 15.16
C ARG A 163 12.46 -3.28 15.51
N PRO A 164 11.22 -3.63 15.85
CA PRO A 164 10.33 -2.73 16.57
C PRO A 164 11.01 -2.29 17.87
N VAL A 165 10.87 -1.03 18.26
CA VAL A 165 11.47 -0.50 19.48
C VAL A 165 10.49 0.32 20.30
N LEU A 166 10.58 0.18 21.62
CA LEU A 166 9.79 0.91 22.58
C LEU A 166 10.59 2.09 23.14
N PRO A 167 10.00 3.29 23.27
CA PRO A 167 10.60 4.37 24.03
C PRO A 167 10.67 4.03 25.51
N ILE A 168 11.71 4.53 26.19
CA ILE A 168 11.77 4.58 27.64
C ILE A 168 10.82 5.66 28.14
N THR A 169 9.92 5.31 29.05
CA THR A 169 8.85 6.20 29.51
C THR A 169 9.02 6.59 30.98
N ARG A 170 8.83 7.87 31.27
CA ARG A 170 8.77 8.41 32.64
C ARG A 170 7.78 9.58 32.71
N PRO A 171 7.14 9.83 33.87
CA PRO A 171 6.24 10.97 34.05
C PRO A 171 7.03 12.25 34.39
N MET A 172 8.04 12.58 33.58
CA MET A 172 8.83 13.81 33.73
C MET A 172 9.48 14.25 32.41
N PRO A 173 9.81 15.55 32.27
CA PRO A 173 10.52 16.05 31.10
C PRO A 173 11.89 15.40 30.93
N LEU A 174 12.32 15.25 29.67
CA LEU A 174 13.61 14.67 29.30
C LEU A 174 14.79 15.36 30.00
N VAL A 175 14.74 16.69 30.13
CA VAL A 175 15.77 17.48 30.82
C VAL A 175 15.89 17.13 32.31
N SER A 176 14.78 16.73 32.95
CA SER A 176 14.77 16.29 34.34
C SER A 176 15.25 14.85 34.47
N PHE A 177 14.91 13.98 33.51
CA PHE A 177 15.39 12.61 33.47
C PHE A 177 16.91 12.52 33.25
N TYR A 178 17.46 13.37 32.37
CA TYR A 178 18.91 13.44 32.16
C TYR A 178 19.65 14.03 33.36
N ASP A 179 18.95 14.81 34.20
CA ASP A 179 19.49 15.67 35.25
C ASP A 179 20.35 16.83 34.70
N TYR A 180 19.69 17.80 34.05
CA TYR A 180 20.33 19.01 33.49
C TYR A 180 21.16 19.83 34.51
N GLY A 181 21.04 19.56 35.81
CA GLY A 181 21.87 20.20 36.84
C GLY A 181 23.27 19.61 36.99
N SER A 182 23.53 18.45 36.38
CA SER A 182 24.80 17.75 36.43
C SER A 182 25.67 18.07 35.20
N ALA A 183 26.99 17.89 35.35
CA ALA A 183 27.96 17.93 34.25
C ALA A 183 28.23 16.51 33.69
N SER A 184 27.32 15.58 33.99
CA SER A 184 27.37 14.18 33.63
C SER A 184 25.94 13.65 33.48
N ALA A 185 25.69 12.76 32.51
CA ALA A 185 24.41 12.06 32.41
C ALA A 185 24.12 11.18 33.65
N HIS A 186 22.90 11.23 34.16
CA HIS A 186 22.43 10.40 35.28
C HIS A 186 21.15 9.64 34.95
N THR A 187 21.11 9.07 33.75
CA THR A 187 19.99 8.33 33.20
C THR A 187 19.86 6.92 33.80
N GLY A 188 20.94 6.40 34.40
CA GLY A 188 21.06 5.02 34.86
C GLY A 188 21.45 4.04 33.75
N PHE A 189 21.71 4.53 32.54
CA PHE A 189 22.14 3.73 31.40
C PHE A 189 23.63 3.86 31.10
N GLU A 190 24.34 4.73 31.80
CA GLU A 190 25.77 4.94 31.68
C GLU A 190 26.55 3.64 31.94
N GLU A 191 27.55 3.35 31.11
CA GLU A 191 28.36 2.15 31.26
C GLU A 191 29.77 2.34 30.68
N LEU A 192 30.76 1.75 31.36
CA LEU A 192 32.16 1.87 31.00
C LEU A 192 32.42 1.36 29.58
N GLY A 193 32.98 2.24 28.74
CA GLY A 193 33.34 1.96 27.35
C GLY A 193 32.14 1.71 26.44
N ALA A 194 30.93 2.11 26.82
CA ALA A 194 29.73 1.96 26.01
C ALA A 194 29.14 3.31 25.60
N SER A 195 28.58 3.36 24.40
CA SER A 195 27.65 4.40 23.98
C SER A 195 26.27 3.79 23.84
N LYS A 196 25.24 4.49 24.31
CA LYS A 196 23.86 4.02 24.26
C LYS A 196 22.96 5.03 23.58
N LEU A 197 22.02 4.52 22.79
CA LEU A 197 21.04 5.29 22.06
C LEU A 197 19.64 4.78 22.41
N PHE A 198 18.69 5.67 22.67
CA PHE A 198 17.32 5.28 22.98
C PHE A 198 16.32 6.40 22.73
N LEU A 199 15.06 6.03 22.48
CA LEU A 199 13.95 6.97 22.52
C LEU A 199 13.50 7.18 23.96
N TYR A 200 13.14 8.41 24.29
CA TYR A 200 12.58 8.78 25.59
C TYR A 200 11.25 9.49 25.40
N ARG A 201 10.24 9.12 26.18
CA ARG A 201 8.92 9.72 26.15
C ARG A 201 8.50 10.23 27.52
N ASP A 202 8.18 11.52 27.57
CA ASP A 202 7.57 12.14 28.73
C ASP A 202 6.05 11.87 28.75
N LEU A 203 5.57 11.30 29.86
CA LEU A 203 4.16 10.99 30.08
C LEU A 203 3.37 12.13 30.77
N ALA A 204 4.05 13.22 31.16
CA ALA A 204 3.37 14.39 31.68
C ALA A 204 2.47 15.05 30.60
N PRO A 205 1.42 15.79 30.98
CA PRO A 205 0.60 16.53 30.02
C PRO A 205 1.44 17.48 29.16
N GLY A 206 1.41 17.28 27.84
CA GLY A 206 2.26 18.02 26.88
C GLY A 206 3.68 17.48 26.74
N GLY A 207 3.95 16.28 27.26
CA GLY A 207 5.22 15.59 27.14
C GLY A 207 5.62 15.34 25.69
N LEU A 208 6.93 15.36 25.45
CA LEU A 208 7.53 15.22 24.12
C LEU A 208 8.27 13.88 24.00
N LEU A 209 8.43 13.43 22.76
CA LEU A 209 9.35 12.36 22.41
C LEU A 209 10.73 12.97 22.11
N GLY A 210 11.77 12.31 22.60
CA GLY A 210 13.16 12.66 22.35
C GLY A 210 14.01 11.46 21.99
N LEU A 211 15.20 11.76 21.47
CA LEU A 211 16.26 10.80 21.17
C LEU A 211 17.46 11.16 22.03
N VAL A 212 17.95 10.19 22.79
CA VAL A 212 19.02 10.38 23.77
C VAL A 212 20.22 9.56 23.37
N THR A 213 21.40 10.16 23.45
CA THR A 213 22.69 9.48 23.38
C THR A 213 23.46 9.72 24.67
N VAL A 214 24.04 8.66 25.23
CA VAL A 214 24.92 8.74 26.39
C VAL A 214 26.20 7.94 26.14
N HIS A 215 27.30 8.41 26.68
CA HIS A 215 28.65 7.92 26.41
C HIS A 215 29.42 7.73 27.72
N GLY A 216 29.86 6.50 27.98
CA GLY A 216 30.67 6.17 29.14
C GLY A 216 29.91 6.21 30.47
N VAL A 217 30.69 6.26 31.55
CA VAL A 217 30.25 6.46 32.94
C VAL A 217 31.43 7.02 33.73
N ASP A 218 31.23 7.97 34.65
CA ASP A 218 32.35 8.53 35.43
C ASP A 218 33.14 7.42 36.12
N LYS A 219 32.42 6.63 36.93
CA LYS A 219 32.91 5.45 37.64
C LYS A 219 31.87 4.36 37.60
N ASN A 220 32.30 3.16 37.22
CA ASN A 220 31.44 2.00 37.34
C ASN A 220 31.34 1.52 38.80
N THR A 221 30.50 0.50 39.04
CA THR A 221 30.28 -0.08 40.38
C THR A 221 31.53 -0.70 41.02
N SER A 222 32.55 -1.03 40.23
CA SER A 222 33.85 -1.51 40.70
C SER A 222 34.87 -0.39 40.96
N GLY A 223 34.49 0.87 40.73
CA GLY A 223 35.34 2.04 40.88
C GLY A 223 36.31 2.29 39.72
N GLN A 224 36.13 1.60 38.58
CA GLN A 224 36.90 1.87 37.38
C GLN A 224 36.40 3.14 36.70
N GLU A 225 37.35 4.01 36.38
CA GLU A 225 37.11 5.29 35.71
C GLU A 225 37.03 5.10 34.19
N GLN A 226 36.17 5.87 33.53
CA GLN A 226 36.13 5.93 32.06
C GLN A 226 37.47 6.42 31.51
N PRO A 227 38.14 5.63 30.64
CA PRO A 227 39.36 6.09 30.00
C PRO A 227 39.08 7.27 29.07
N PRO A 228 40.12 8.04 28.68
CA PRO A 228 39.98 9.12 27.73
C PRO A 228 39.27 8.64 26.46
N ALA A 229 38.20 9.34 26.11
CA ALA A 229 37.30 8.97 25.04
C ALA A 229 37.03 10.16 24.12
N ARG A 230 36.75 9.85 22.86
CA ARG A 230 36.38 10.84 21.86
C ARG A 230 35.30 10.27 20.95
N VAL A 231 34.16 10.95 20.89
CA VAL A 231 33.00 10.56 20.10
C VAL A 231 32.61 11.71 19.20
N GLN A 232 32.38 11.44 17.92
CA GLN A 232 31.82 12.37 16.98
C GLN A 232 30.62 11.70 16.31
N MET A 233 29.41 12.18 16.58
CA MET A 233 28.18 11.53 16.09
C MET A 233 27.32 12.53 15.31
N GLY A 234 26.81 12.10 14.16
CA GLY A 234 25.88 12.89 13.35
C GLY A 234 24.45 12.39 13.48
N PHE A 235 23.50 13.31 13.48
CA PHE A 235 22.07 13.03 13.46
C PHE A 235 21.46 13.75 12.26
N LEU A 236 20.95 13.01 11.30
CA LEU A 236 20.49 13.53 10.00
C LEU A 236 19.01 13.22 9.80
N GLY A 237 18.30 14.11 9.12
CA GLY A 237 16.87 13.93 8.83
C GLY A 237 15.96 14.28 10.01
N LEU A 238 16.40 15.14 10.91
CA LEU A 238 15.61 15.58 12.06
C LEU A 238 14.31 16.25 11.58
N PRO A 239 13.14 15.86 12.14
CA PRO A 239 11.88 16.47 11.76
C PRO A 239 11.78 17.92 12.23
N GLU A 240 10.93 18.70 11.56
CA GLU A 240 10.68 20.09 11.93
C GLU A 240 10.17 20.18 13.38
N GLY A 241 10.66 21.19 14.11
CA GLY A 241 10.34 21.37 15.54
C GLY A 241 11.27 20.61 16.48
N THR A 242 12.19 19.79 15.96
CA THR A 242 13.25 19.17 16.78
C THR A 242 14.18 20.25 17.34
N PHE A 243 14.53 20.14 18.61
CA PHE A 243 15.48 21.02 19.28
C PHE A 243 16.42 20.23 20.20
N VAL A 244 17.57 20.83 20.51
CA VAL A 244 18.49 20.30 21.52
C VAL A 244 17.89 20.56 22.90
N ALA A 245 17.53 19.49 23.60
CA ALA A 245 16.97 19.55 24.95
C ALA A 245 18.08 19.57 26.00
N VAL A 246 19.13 18.78 25.80
CA VAL A 246 20.26 18.65 26.72
C VAL A 246 21.56 18.64 25.94
N VAL A 247 22.55 19.37 26.47
CA VAL A 247 23.96 19.28 26.08
C VAL A 247 24.71 19.08 27.39
N ASP A 248 25.47 18.00 27.50
CA ASP A 248 26.33 17.79 28.65
C ASP A 248 27.49 18.81 28.66
N ASP A 249 27.93 19.17 29.86
CA ASP A 249 29.13 19.95 30.24
C ASP A 249 29.54 21.26 29.50
N GLY A 250 28.88 21.73 28.43
CA GLY A 250 29.25 23.00 27.78
C GLY A 250 28.53 23.36 26.48
N LYS A 251 28.57 24.66 26.12
CA LYS A 251 28.09 25.12 24.80
C LYS A 251 29.10 24.73 23.71
N GLY A 252 28.74 23.80 22.84
CA GLY A 252 29.49 23.52 21.61
C GLY A 252 29.75 22.05 21.33
N GLU A 253 29.52 21.18 22.31
CA GLU A 253 29.73 19.74 22.13
C GLU A 253 28.60 19.09 21.35
N PHE A 254 27.37 19.57 21.53
CA PHE A 254 26.23 19.15 20.74
C PHE A 254 25.43 20.36 20.24
N SER A 255 25.13 20.39 18.95
CA SER A 255 24.39 21.50 18.34
C SER A 255 23.64 21.09 17.09
N LEU A 256 22.56 21.83 16.79
CA LEU A 256 21.96 21.82 15.46
C LEU A 256 22.88 22.57 14.50
N LEU A 257 23.24 21.94 13.38
CA LEU A 257 23.96 22.61 12.30
C LEU A 257 22.99 23.32 11.37
N ASP A 258 21.82 22.70 11.17
CA ASP A 258 20.66 23.23 10.44
C ASP A 258 19.37 22.62 11.03
N PRO A 259 18.17 23.01 10.56
CA PRO A 259 16.91 22.50 11.12
C PRO A 259 16.72 20.97 11.05
N ALA A 260 17.45 20.28 10.16
CA ALA A 260 17.34 18.84 9.92
C ALA A 260 18.59 18.05 10.34
N THR A 261 19.62 18.71 10.85
CA THR A 261 20.87 18.04 11.23
C THR A 261 21.42 18.52 12.57
N ALA A 262 21.88 17.57 13.39
CA ALA A 262 22.64 17.83 14.61
C ALA A 262 23.98 17.09 14.58
N GLN A 263 24.95 17.61 15.30
CA GLN A 263 26.24 16.97 15.47
C GLN A 263 26.71 17.07 16.91
N GLY A 264 27.27 15.96 17.39
CA GLY A 264 28.03 15.85 18.62
C GLY A 264 29.53 15.71 18.36
N ASP A 265 30.36 16.36 19.15
CA ASP A 265 31.82 16.19 19.25
C ASP A 265 32.20 16.30 20.72
N TRP A 266 32.39 15.14 21.33
CA TRP A 266 32.57 14.93 22.76
C TRP A 266 33.97 14.43 23.06
N THR A 267 34.63 15.01 24.06
CA THR A 267 35.96 14.61 24.51
C THR A 267 36.01 14.61 26.03
N PHE A 268 36.02 13.40 26.62
CA PHE A 268 35.84 13.21 28.06
C PHE A 268 36.84 12.19 28.62
N ASP A 269 37.16 12.32 29.91
CA ASP A 269 38.05 11.45 30.67
C ASP A 269 37.59 11.43 32.13
N ASN A 270 37.40 10.24 32.70
CA ASN A 270 36.80 10.06 34.03
C ASN A 270 35.46 10.82 34.19
N ASN A 271 34.67 10.87 33.12
CA ASN A 271 33.35 11.49 33.08
C ASN A 271 32.43 10.69 32.14
N THR A 272 31.15 11.02 32.22
CA THR A 272 30.09 10.67 31.29
C THR A 272 29.85 11.87 30.38
N ASP A 273 29.39 11.58 29.17
CA ASP A 273 29.01 12.62 28.22
C ASP A 273 27.77 12.19 27.44
N GLY A 274 27.13 13.11 26.74
CA GLY A 274 25.94 12.84 25.96
C GLY A 274 25.14 14.07 25.58
N ALA A 275 24.00 13.80 24.97
CA ALA A 275 23.04 14.83 24.63
C ALA A 275 21.66 14.23 24.39
N ALA A 276 20.68 15.11 24.35
CA ALA A 276 19.33 14.73 24.01
C ALA A 276 18.69 15.72 23.05
N LEU A 277 18.07 15.19 21.99
CA LEU A 277 17.14 15.89 21.13
C LEU A 277 15.72 15.67 21.66
N SER A 278 14.87 16.68 21.56
CA SER A 278 13.44 16.58 21.88
C SER A 278 12.59 17.27 20.82
N GLY A 279 11.27 17.10 20.90
CA GLY A 279 10.32 17.62 19.92
C GLY A 279 10.12 16.71 18.71
N LEU A 280 10.51 15.43 18.80
CA LEU A 280 10.21 14.47 17.75
C LEU A 280 8.68 14.24 17.69
N PRO A 281 8.03 14.42 16.53
CA PRO A 281 6.58 14.23 16.42
C PRO A 281 6.18 12.79 16.72
N SER A 282 5.20 12.60 17.61
CA SER A 282 4.61 11.29 17.90
C SER A 282 3.16 11.47 18.37
N PRO A 283 2.15 11.23 17.51
CA PRO A 283 2.25 10.64 16.17
C PRO A 283 2.98 11.53 15.15
N GLY A 284 3.64 10.91 14.17
CA GLY A 284 4.30 11.60 13.05
C GLY A 284 5.23 10.68 12.26
N ALA A 285 5.39 10.94 10.97
CA ALA A 285 6.31 10.19 10.10
C ALA A 285 7.65 10.91 10.01
N TRP A 286 8.74 10.22 10.35
CA TRP A 286 10.09 10.76 10.18
C TRP A 286 11.12 9.63 10.16
N VAL A 287 12.30 9.95 9.64
CA VAL A 287 13.45 9.05 9.58
C VAL A 287 14.66 9.82 10.07
N VAL A 288 15.29 9.32 11.14
CA VAL A 288 16.53 9.89 11.66
C VAL A 288 17.66 8.89 11.44
N ASP A 289 18.69 9.33 10.74
CA ASP A 289 19.93 8.59 10.55
C ASP A 289 20.96 9.04 11.59
N VAL A 290 21.44 8.10 12.40
CA VAL A 290 22.49 8.30 13.40
C VAL A 290 23.79 7.73 12.87
N VAL A 291 24.70 8.62 12.49
CA VAL A 291 26.01 8.30 11.93
C VAL A 291 27.02 8.20 13.08
N PRO A 292 27.53 6.99 13.39
CA PRO A 292 28.46 6.82 14.50
C PRO A 292 29.86 7.33 14.15
N GLY A 293 30.60 7.75 15.18
CA GLY A 293 32.03 8.04 15.09
C GLY A 293 32.70 7.85 16.44
N PHE A 294 33.18 6.63 16.69
CA PHE A 294 33.84 6.27 17.95
C PHE A 294 35.35 6.30 17.76
N LEU A 295 35.96 7.45 18.03
CA LEU A 295 37.37 7.69 17.74
C LEU A 295 38.30 7.14 18.84
N GLN A 296 37.84 7.14 20.09
CA GLN A 296 38.61 6.65 21.24
C GLN A 296 37.69 6.25 22.40
N GLY A 297 38.11 5.26 23.20
CA GLY A 297 37.54 4.97 24.54
C GLY A 297 36.17 4.27 24.57
N ILE A 298 35.44 4.26 23.46
CA ILE A 298 34.17 3.53 23.31
C ILE A 298 34.38 2.24 22.53
N GLU A 299 33.94 1.13 23.12
CA GLU A 299 34.10 -0.23 22.61
C GLU A 299 32.78 -0.85 22.16
N ARG A 300 31.66 -0.45 22.78
CA ARG A 300 30.30 -0.95 22.50
C ARG A 300 29.38 0.20 22.10
N TRP A 301 28.47 -0.07 21.18
CA TRP A 301 27.36 0.82 20.86
C TRP A 301 26.07 -0.01 20.89
N GLU A 302 25.08 0.46 21.63
CA GLU A 302 23.87 -0.31 21.93
C GLU A 302 22.63 0.57 21.82
N TRP A 303 21.55 0.01 21.28
CA TRP A 303 20.21 0.55 21.48
C TRP A 303 19.64 0.01 22.79
N VAL A 304 19.06 0.88 23.61
CA VAL A 304 18.34 0.48 24.82
C VAL A 304 16.85 0.58 24.55
N ASP A 305 16.18 -0.56 24.59
CA ASP A 305 14.74 -0.65 24.39
C ASP A 305 13.96 -0.30 25.67
N GLY A 306 12.74 0.21 25.53
CA GLY A 306 11.83 0.48 26.64
C GLY A 306 11.51 -0.75 27.50
N SER A 307 11.58 -1.96 26.94
CA SER A 307 11.49 -3.23 27.67
C SER A 307 12.71 -3.54 28.56
N GLY A 308 13.82 -2.82 28.37
CA GLY A 308 15.11 -3.07 29.00
C GLY A 308 16.06 -3.97 28.18
N GLU A 309 15.62 -4.50 27.04
CA GLU A 309 16.49 -5.23 26.12
C GLU A 309 17.56 -4.29 25.52
N LYS A 310 18.80 -4.79 25.43
CA LYS A 310 19.91 -4.08 24.75
C LYS A 310 20.19 -4.73 23.41
N ASN A 311 20.10 -3.96 22.34
CA ASN A 311 20.42 -4.41 20.99
C ASN A 311 21.80 -3.87 20.58
N VAL A 312 22.75 -4.75 20.24
CA VAL A 312 24.10 -4.35 19.82
C VAL A 312 24.06 -3.71 18.43
N LEU A 313 24.68 -2.54 18.29
CA LEU A 313 24.80 -1.81 17.05
C LEU A 313 26.23 -1.89 16.49
N ASP A 314 26.34 -1.92 15.18
CA ASP A 314 27.61 -1.81 14.47
C ASP A 314 28.15 -0.38 14.59
N ARG A 315 29.36 -0.24 15.16
CA ARG A 315 30.02 1.03 15.45
C ARG A 315 30.50 1.82 14.23
N THR A 316 30.39 1.25 13.03
CA THR A 316 30.95 1.79 11.79
C THR A 316 29.88 2.11 10.75
N THR A 317 28.64 1.70 10.99
CA THR A 317 27.53 1.89 10.03
C THR A 317 26.40 2.69 10.66
N THR A 318 25.69 3.46 9.83
CA THR A 318 24.56 4.28 10.27
C THR A 318 23.43 3.44 10.84
N ALA A 319 22.95 3.78 12.04
CA ALA A 319 21.70 3.28 12.57
C ALA A 319 20.56 4.22 12.14
N ARG A 320 19.42 3.66 11.72
CA ARG A 320 18.27 4.41 11.24
C ARG A 320 17.07 4.16 12.14
N ILE A 321 16.48 5.23 12.65
CA ILE A 321 15.23 5.20 13.42
C ILE A 321 14.12 5.71 12.51
N VAL A 322 13.07 4.92 12.36
CA VAL A 322 11.90 5.26 11.55
C VAL A 322 10.69 5.36 12.48
N ALA A 323 10.01 6.49 12.45
CA ALA A 323 8.65 6.62 12.99
C ALA A 323 7.63 6.48 11.87
N LEU A 324 6.69 5.55 12.03
CA LEU A 324 5.64 5.30 11.06
C LEU A 324 4.44 6.19 11.40
N GLY A 325 4.22 7.24 10.61
CA GLY A 325 3.20 8.26 10.87
C GLY A 325 1.77 7.88 10.48
N ALA A 326 1.56 6.72 9.88
CA ALA A 326 0.24 6.16 9.64
C ALA A 326 0.24 4.72 10.19
N PRO A 327 -0.32 4.48 11.41
CA PRO A 327 -0.60 3.11 11.81
C PRO A 327 -1.56 2.51 10.78
N SER A 328 -1.38 1.24 10.45
CA SER A 328 -2.35 0.59 9.58
C SER A 328 -3.70 0.64 10.26
N VAL A 329 -4.74 1.08 9.56
CA VAL A 329 -6.11 1.01 10.07
C VAL A 329 -6.60 -0.44 10.16
N CYS A 330 -5.86 -1.36 9.55
CA CYS A 330 -6.19 -2.77 9.48
C CYS A 330 -4.94 -3.66 9.56
N ARG A 331 -4.95 -4.61 10.49
CA ARG A 331 -3.87 -5.60 10.67
C ARG A 331 -3.87 -6.62 9.53
N LEU A 332 -2.79 -7.41 9.43
CA LEU A 332 -2.68 -8.48 8.44
C LEU A 332 -3.72 -9.60 8.64
N ASP A 333 -4.36 -9.66 9.81
CA ASP A 333 -5.45 -10.58 10.15
C ASP A 333 -6.85 -9.94 10.05
N CYS A 334 -6.95 -8.76 9.41
CA CYS A 334 -8.20 -8.01 9.20
C CYS A 334 -8.91 -7.58 10.49
N THR A 335 -8.11 -7.42 11.55
CA THR A 335 -8.55 -6.83 12.78
C THR A 335 -8.13 -5.38 12.88
N ILE A 336 -8.89 -4.58 13.63
CA ILE A 336 -8.48 -3.21 13.95
C ILE A 336 -7.38 -3.22 15.04
N PRO A 337 -6.39 -2.30 14.95
CA PRO A 337 -5.37 -2.15 15.99
C PRO A 337 -5.98 -1.91 17.37
N ARG A 338 -5.36 -2.50 18.40
CA ARG A 338 -5.89 -2.47 19.76
C ARG A 338 -4.79 -2.75 20.78
N CYS A 339 -4.88 -2.04 21.90
CA CYS A 339 -4.02 -2.26 23.05
C CYS A 339 -3.95 -3.74 23.46
N GLY A 340 -2.72 -4.20 23.65
CA GLY A 340 -2.37 -5.55 24.01
C GLY A 340 -2.28 -6.50 22.81
N ASP A 341 -2.09 -6.02 21.60
CA ASP A 341 -1.92 -6.87 20.41
C ASP A 341 -0.45 -7.18 20.08
N GLY A 342 0.47 -6.67 20.90
CA GLY A 342 1.91 -6.92 20.78
C GLY A 342 2.60 -5.97 19.80
N ILE A 343 1.88 -5.01 19.23
CA ILE A 343 2.41 -4.03 18.29
C ILE A 343 2.19 -2.65 18.90
N LEU A 344 3.27 -1.95 19.23
CA LEU A 344 3.16 -0.57 19.71
C LEU A 344 2.57 0.31 18.61
N ASP A 345 1.31 0.72 18.74
CA ASP A 345 0.64 1.59 17.78
C ASP A 345 0.91 3.07 18.03
N ALA A 346 0.63 3.87 17.00
CA ALA A 346 0.67 5.32 17.15
C ALA A 346 -0.38 5.77 18.19
N GLY A 347 0.11 6.39 19.27
CA GLY A 347 -0.73 6.88 20.37
C GLY A 347 -0.65 6.02 21.62
N GLU A 348 -0.20 4.78 21.50
CA GLU A 348 0.12 3.92 22.63
C GLU A 348 1.45 4.33 23.25
N VAL A 349 1.55 4.19 24.57
CA VAL A 349 2.75 4.46 25.35
C VAL A 349 3.60 3.20 25.50
N CYS A 350 2.95 2.05 25.55
CA CYS A 350 3.51 0.70 25.62
C CYS A 350 2.50 -0.27 25.01
N ASP A 351 2.95 -1.48 24.69
CA ASP A 351 2.11 -2.64 24.41
C ASP A 351 2.90 -3.88 24.84
N ASP A 352 2.35 -4.71 25.72
CA ASP A 352 2.99 -5.93 26.23
C ASP A 352 2.26 -7.21 25.79
N GLY A 353 1.45 -7.12 24.73
CA GLY A 353 0.74 -8.24 24.14
C GLY A 353 -0.47 -8.72 24.94
N ASN A 354 -0.93 -7.94 25.93
CA ASN A 354 -2.17 -8.22 26.63
C ASN A 354 -2.80 -6.95 27.28
N VAL A 355 -3.94 -7.11 27.95
CA VAL A 355 -4.69 -6.01 28.63
C VAL A 355 -4.79 -6.22 30.14
N VAL A 356 -3.82 -6.93 30.73
CA VAL A 356 -3.65 -7.05 32.17
C VAL A 356 -2.92 -5.79 32.65
N SER A 357 -3.17 -5.38 33.88
CA SER A 357 -2.44 -4.27 34.50
C SER A 357 -1.42 -4.83 35.47
N PHE A 358 -0.33 -4.09 35.68
CA PHE A 358 0.81 -4.43 36.54
C PHE A 358 1.73 -5.57 36.07
N ASP A 359 1.72 -5.93 34.79
CA ASP A 359 2.61 -6.94 34.20
C ASP A 359 3.54 -6.40 33.09
N GLY A 360 3.34 -5.16 32.66
CA GLY A 360 4.33 -4.41 31.86
C GLY A 360 3.77 -3.11 31.34
N CYS A 361 2.56 -3.16 30.80
CA CYS A 361 1.79 -2.05 30.29
C CYS A 361 0.43 -1.95 31.01
N ALA A 362 -0.13 -0.75 31.15
CA ALA A 362 -1.48 -0.60 31.66
C ALA A 362 -2.48 -1.17 30.64
N ALA A 363 -3.64 -1.66 31.12
CA ALA A 363 -4.68 -2.27 30.27
C ALA A 363 -5.27 -1.34 29.18
N ASP A 364 -4.97 -0.04 29.21
CA ASP A 364 -5.37 0.94 28.20
C ASP A 364 -4.21 1.41 27.32
N CYS A 365 -2.99 0.88 27.53
CA CYS A 365 -1.77 1.23 26.82
C CYS A 365 -1.37 2.71 26.94
N ARG A 366 -1.88 3.44 27.95
CA ARG A 366 -1.59 4.88 28.16
C ARG A 366 -0.49 5.15 29.17
N SER A 367 -0.01 4.12 29.85
CA SER A 367 1.09 4.22 30.82
C SER A 367 1.77 2.89 31.03
N THR A 368 3.07 2.93 31.35
CA THR A 368 3.79 1.80 31.93
C THR A 368 3.45 1.67 33.42
N ASN A 369 3.34 0.44 33.92
CA ASN A 369 2.93 0.15 35.31
C ASN A 369 3.96 0.52 36.37
#